data_AF-A0A2G5X520-F1
#
_entry.id   AF-A0A2G5X520-F1
#
_cell.length_a   1.000
_cell.length_b   1.000
_cell.length_c   1.000
_cell.angle_alpha   90.00
_cell.angle_beta   90.00
_cell.angle_gamma   90.00
#
_symmetry.space_group_name_H-M   'P 1'
#
loop_
_entity.id
_entity.type
_entity.pdbx_description
1 polymer ?
#
loop_
_entity_poly.entity_id
_entity_poly.type
_entity_poly.pdbx_seq_one_letter_code
_entity_poly.pdbx_strand_id
1 'polypeptide(L)'
;MQIVNGKVQELVDPTGIIDGQRYEFLLTVKLDEEDELFNEDGTGLRMLYSVKDGERKMLTYQFYELATESPFDVEWDEEEQASAEQYCNEHFPEI
;
A
#
# COMPACT_ATOMS: atom_id res chain seq x y z
N MET A 1 -6.03 11.44 -4.14
CA MET A 1 -6.27 10.37 -3.12
C MET A 1 -6.13 10.85 -1.66
N GLN A 2 -7.03 10.41 -0.76
CA GLN A 2 -6.93 10.59 0.71
C GLN A 2 -6.90 9.23 1.43
N ILE A 3 -5.99 9.04 2.40
CA ILE A 3 -5.92 7.82 3.21
C ILE A 3 -6.80 7.98 4.46
N VAL A 4 -7.73 7.04 4.66
CA VAL A 4 -8.69 7.08 5.79
C VAL A 4 -8.35 6.08 6.89
N ASN A 5 -7.67 4.99 6.54
CA ASN A 5 -7.23 3.99 7.48
C ASN A 5 -5.97 3.31 6.95
N GLY A 6 -5.11 2.85 7.85
CA GLY A 6 -3.88 2.15 7.49
C GLY A 6 -3.48 1.17 8.57
N LYS A 7 -3.06 -0.02 8.14
CA LYS A 7 -2.45 -1.03 9.00
C LYS A 7 -1.15 -1.48 8.36
N VAL A 8 -0.09 -1.56 9.15
CA VAL A 8 1.19 -2.15 8.75
C VAL A 8 1.41 -3.48 9.47
N GLN A 9 1.96 -4.46 8.76
CA GLN A 9 2.30 -5.78 9.29
C GLN A 9 3.67 -6.21 8.78
N GLU A 10 4.53 -6.70 9.66
CA GLU A 10 5.75 -7.39 9.25
C GLU A 10 5.37 -8.78 8.71
N LEU A 11 5.89 -9.14 7.54
CA LEU A 11 5.71 -10.46 6.94
C LEU A 11 6.95 -11.30 7.21
N VAL A 12 6.73 -12.48 7.81
CA VAL A 12 7.78 -13.48 7.96
C VAL A 12 8.05 -14.13 6.61
N ASP A 13 9.30 -14.10 6.14
CA ASP A 13 9.74 -14.88 4.98
C ASP A 13 10.29 -16.24 5.43
N PRO A 14 9.48 -17.33 5.40
CA PRO A 14 9.94 -18.65 5.81
C PRO A 14 10.98 -19.24 4.85
N THR A 15 11.09 -18.70 3.63
CA THR A 15 12.01 -19.20 2.61
C THR A 15 13.40 -18.57 2.70
N GLY A 16 13.49 -17.37 3.28
CA GLY A 16 14.72 -16.58 3.35
C GLY A 16 15.28 -16.16 1.99
N ILE A 17 14.45 -16.17 0.94
CA ILE A 17 14.87 -15.83 -0.43
C ILE A 17 15.02 -14.32 -0.61
N ILE A 18 14.23 -13.52 0.11
CA ILE A 18 14.31 -12.06 0.01
C ILE A 18 15.08 -11.53 1.21
N ASP A 19 16.06 -10.70 0.88
CA ASP A 19 16.94 -10.05 1.84
C ASP A 19 16.20 -8.89 2.54
N GLY A 20 16.39 -8.75 3.84
CA GLY A 20 15.72 -7.74 4.67
C GLY A 20 14.36 -8.16 5.25
N GLN A 21 13.77 -7.23 6.01
CA GLN A 21 12.43 -7.38 6.60
C GLN A 21 11.37 -6.97 5.58
N ARG A 22 10.23 -7.65 5.58
CA ARG A 22 9.12 -7.32 4.68
C ARG A 22 7.98 -6.70 5.47
N TYR A 23 7.40 -5.65 4.92
CA TYR A 23 6.25 -4.98 5.51
C TYR A 23 5.13 -4.88 4.49
N GLU A 24 3.93 -5.25 4.89
CA GLU A 24 2.70 -5.05 4.13
C GLU A 24 1.89 -3.91 4.78
N PHE A 25 1.62 -2.88 3.98
CA PHE A 25 0.65 -1.85 4.31
C PHE A 25 -0.68 -2.20 3.64
N LEU A 26 -1.74 -2.20 4.43
CA LEU A 26 -3.12 -2.30 3.99
C LEU A 26 -3.78 -0.97 4.31
N LEU A 27 -4.00 -0.18 3.26
CA LEU A 27 -4.59 1.15 3.34
C LEU A 27 -6.02 1.10 2.83
N THR A 28 -6.85 1.94 3.42
CA THR A 28 -8.17 2.30 2.87
C THR A 28 -8.07 3.73 2.38
N VAL A 29 -8.48 3.96 1.14
CA VAL A 29 -8.37 5.26 0.48
C VAL A 29 -9.73 5.75 0.01
N LYS A 30 -9.89 7.07 0.00
CA LYS A 30 -11.00 7.79 -0.62
C LYS A 30 -10.48 8.57 -1.81
N LEU A 31 -11.24 8.51 -2.88
CA LEU A 31 -10.97 9.11 -4.17
C LEU A 31 -12.22 9.91 -4.58
N ASP A 32 -12.05 10.83 -5.52
CA ASP A 32 -13.17 11.58 -6.08
C ASP A 32 -14.01 10.67 -6.99
N GLU A 33 -15.30 10.94 -7.17
CA GLU A 33 -16.21 10.08 -7.97
C GLU A 33 -15.81 9.97 -9.45
N GLU A 34 -15.01 10.92 -9.93
CA GLU A 34 -14.51 10.96 -11.31
C GLU A 34 -13.22 10.13 -11.51
N ASP A 35 -12.66 9.57 -10.43
CA ASP A 35 -11.42 8.81 -10.43
C ASP A 35 -11.63 7.35 -10.90
N GLU A 36 -10.68 6.80 -11.65
CA GLU A 36 -10.76 5.42 -12.16
C GLU A 36 -10.64 4.37 -11.04
N LEU A 37 -10.01 4.73 -9.92
CA LEU A 37 -9.88 3.88 -8.75
C LEU A 37 -11.06 4.04 -7.77
N PHE A 38 -12.05 4.88 -8.09
CA PHE A 38 -13.20 5.12 -7.22
C PHE A 38 -14.12 3.89 -7.10
N ASN A 39 -14.55 3.61 -5.87
CA ASN A 39 -15.58 2.63 -5.57
C ASN A 39 -16.44 3.10 -4.37
N GLU A 40 -17.76 2.98 -4.48
CA GLU A 40 -18.71 3.43 -3.44
C GLU A 40 -18.53 2.72 -2.10
N ASP A 41 -18.15 1.43 -2.11
CA ASP A 41 -17.85 0.64 -0.92
C ASP A 41 -16.41 0.90 -0.40
N GLY A 42 -15.67 1.75 -1.11
CA GLY A 42 -14.31 2.16 -0.81
C GLY A 42 -13.24 1.32 -1.52
N THR A 43 -12.06 1.92 -1.61
CA THR A 43 -10.92 1.33 -2.32
C THR A 43 -9.83 0.98 -1.32
N GLY A 44 -9.35 -0.26 -1.42
CA GLY A 44 -8.20 -0.76 -0.69
C GLY A 44 -6.92 -0.58 -1.51
N LEU A 45 -5.82 -0.29 -0.84
CA LEU A 45 -4.49 -0.24 -1.42
C LEU A 45 -3.56 -1.09 -0.58
N ARG A 46 -3.00 -2.14 -1.19
CA ARG A 46 -1.96 -2.97 -0.60
C ARG A 46 -0.62 -2.52 -1.12
N MET A 47 0.35 -2.25 -0.23
CA MET A 47 1.72 -1.92 -0.60
C MET A 47 2.71 -2.82 0.12
N LEU A 48 3.62 -3.42 -0.63
CA LEU A 48 4.66 -4.28 -0.08
C LEU A 48 5.99 -3.54 -0.10
N TYR A 49 6.69 -3.57 1.02
CA TYR A 49 8.01 -2.99 1.17
C TYR A 49 9.04 -4.04 1.62
N SER A 50 10.28 -3.88 1.18
CA SER A 50 11.46 -4.49 1.78
C SER A 50 12.28 -3.44 2.52
N VAL A 51 12.77 -3.79 3.71
CA VAL A 51 13.66 -2.96 4.52
C VAL A 51 14.98 -3.69 4.74
N LYS A 52 16.06 -3.12 4.21
CA LYS A 52 17.40 -3.69 4.33
C LYS A 52 18.41 -2.58 4.55
N ASP A 53 19.31 -2.74 5.53
CA ASP A 53 20.38 -1.78 5.82
C ASP A 53 19.86 -0.34 6.06
N GLY A 54 18.64 -0.21 6.61
CA GLY A 54 17.96 1.06 6.83
C GLY A 54 17.28 1.66 5.60
N GLU A 55 17.47 1.07 4.42
CA GLU A 55 16.79 1.46 3.19
C GLU A 55 15.44 0.77 3.07
N ARG A 56 14.40 1.57 2.80
CA ARG A 56 13.03 1.10 2.55
C ARG A 56 12.78 1.15 1.04
N LYS A 57 12.33 0.05 0.46
CA LYS A 57 12.03 -0.04 -0.97
C LYS A 57 10.64 -0.63 -1.18
N MET A 58 9.78 0.08 -1.91
CA MET A 58 8.51 -0.47 -2.38
C MET A 58 8.78 -1.56 -3.42
N LEU A 59 8.21 -2.75 -3.22
CA LEU A 59 8.34 -3.90 -4.10
C LEU A 59 7.17 -3.98 -5.08
N THR A 60 5.95 -3.77 -4.60
CA THR A 60 4.72 -3.85 -5.38
C THR A 60 3.60 -3.10 -4.66
N TYR A 61 2.58 -2.72 -5.43
CA TYR A 61 1.32 -2.20 -4.93
C TYR A 61 0.15 -2.87 -5.69
N GLN A 62 -1.03 -2.88 -5.09
CA GLN A 62 -2.26 -3.35 -5.73
C GLN A 62 -3.46 -2.63 -5.13
N PHE A 63 -4.25 -1.98 -5.98
CA PHE A 63 -5.57 -1.49 -5.62
C PHE A 63 -6.60 -2.61 -5.72
N TYR A 64 -7.58 -2.61 -4.82
CA TYR A 64 -8.67 -3.59 -4.81
C TYR A 64 -9.95 -3.02 -4.23
N GLU A 65 -11.10 -3.54 -4.65
CA GLU A 65 -12.40 -3.19 -4.06
C GLU A 65 -12.48 -3.74 -2.64
N LEU A 66 -12.87 -2.92 -1.66
CA LEU A 66 -12.97 -3.41 -0.26
C LEU A 66 -14.05 -4.48 -0.06
N ALA A 67 -15.15 -4.40 -0.83
CA ALA A 67 -16.27 -5.31 -0.68
C ALA A 67 -15.98 -6.72 -1.24
N THR A 68 -15.20 -6.81 -2.32
CA THR A 68 -15.01 -8.05 -3.08
C THR A 68 -13.57 -8.56 -3.10
N GLU A 69 -12.61 -7.74 -2.66
CA GLU A 69 -11.17 -7.95 -2.84
C GLU A 69 -10.72 -8.09 -4.31
N SER A 70 -11.59 -7.73 -5.26
CA SER A 70 -11.27 -7.74 -6.69
C SER A 70 -10.22 -6.68 -7.01
N PRO A 71 -9.15 -7.02 -7.74
CA PRO A 71 -8.13 -6.06 -8.11
C PRO A 71 -8.65 -5.07 -9.16
N PHE A 72 -8.22 -3.81 -9.05
CA PHE A 72 -8.29 -2.87 -10.17
C PHE A 72 -7.16 -3.15 -11.16
N ASP A 73 -7.43 -2.93 -12.44
CA ASP A 73 -6.46 -3.04 -13.55
C ASP A 73 -6.11 -1.65 -14.10
N VAL A 74 -5.89 -0.70 -13.18
CA VAL A 74 -5.45 0.68 -13.47
C VAL A 74 -4.32 1.05 -12.51
N GLU A 75 -3.48 1.98 -12.93
CA GLU A 75 -2.39 2.52 -12.11
C GLU A 75 -2.82 3.86 -11.51
N TRP A 76 -2.23 4.22 -10.37
CA TRP A 76 -2.32 5.57 -9.82
C TRP A 76 -1.49 6.58 -10.63
N ASP A 77 -1.73 7.86 -10.42
CA ASP A 77 -0.84 8.92 -10.90
C ASP A 77 0.33 9.21 -9.92
N GLU A 78 1.22 10.13 -10.31
CA GLU A 78 2.39 10.51 -9.50
C GLU A 78 2.00 11.19 -8.17
N GLU A 79 0.92 11.96 -8.13
CA GLU A 79 0.48 12.68 -6.93
C GLU A 79 -0.12 11.70 -5.90
N GLU A 80 -0.91 10.75 -6.38
CA GLU A 80 -1.48 9.69 -5.58
C GLU A 80 -0.40 8.76 -5.01
N GLN A 81 0.55 8.33 -5.85
CA GLN A 81 1.69 7.56 -5.41
C GLN A 81 2.45 8.29 -4.29
N ALA A 82 2.77 9.57 -4.49
CA ALA A 82 3.48 10.37 -3.50
C ALA A 82 2.72 10.46 -2.17
N SER A 83 1.40 10.61 -2.21
CA SER A 83 0.55 10.65 -1.01
C SER A 83 0.63 9.34 -0.20
N ALA A 84 0.51 8.20 -0.87
CA ALA A 84 0.60 6.87 -0.25
C ALA A 84 2.00 6.57 0.30
N GLU A 85 3.05 6.87 -0.47
CA GLU A 85 4.42 6.67 -0.04
C GLU A 85 4.77 7.55 1.17
N GLN A 86 4.31 8.81 1.19
CA GLN A 86 4.50 9.69 2.34
C GLN A 86 3.86 9.09 3.60
N TYR A 87 2.60 8.65 3.50
CA TYR A 87 1.91 8.04 4.64
C TYR A 87 2.64 6.79 5.15
N CYS A 88 3.06 5.90 4.24
CA CYS A 88 3.79 4.69 4.63
C CYS A 88 5.11 5.05 5.33
N ASN A 89 5.86 6.02 4.81
CA ASN A 89 7.11 6.48 5.40
C ASN A 89 6.96 7.00 6.83
N GLU A 90 5.87 7.73 7.10
CA GLU A 90 5.52 8.27 8.43
C GLU A 90 5.03 7.19 9.41
N HIS A 91 4.42 6.11 8.90
CA HIS A 91 3.79 5.05 9.70
C HIS A 91 4.56 3.73 9.72
N PHE A 92 5.78 3.72 9.21
CA PHE A 92 6.66 2.56 9.33
C PHE A 92 6.92 2.25 10.81
N PRO A 93 6.86 0.98 11.22
CA PRO A 93 7.24 0.57 12.57
C PRO A 93 8.65 1.06 12.90
N GLU A 94 8.85 1.51 14.15
CA GLU A 94 10.19 1.81 14.65
C GLU A 94 11.06 0.55 14.54
N ILE A 95 12.22 0.71 13.88
CA ILE A 95 13.20 -0.35 13.61
C ILE A 95 14.13 -0.51 14.82
#